data_AF-A0A7C1FJD9-F1
#
_entry.id   AF-A0A7C1FJD9-F1
#
_cell.length_a   1.000
_cell.length_b   1.000
_cell.length_c   1.000
_cell.angle_alpha   90.00
_cell.angle_beta   90.00
_cell.angle_gamma   90.00
#
_symmetry.space_group_name_H-M   'P 1'
#
loop_
_entity.id
_entity.type
_entity.pdbx_description
1 polymer ?
#
loop_
_entity_poly.entity_id
_entity_poly.type
_entity_poly.pdbx_seq_one_letter_code
_entity_poly.pdbx_strand_id
1 'polypeptide(L)'
;MFYCWIAIALLAGSWLFGLDYYYPASPLVHTVLIAAALGLLAVGCAWPKSEPIQSAKSEPIQTPKSERIQNAAGQDTADRLPATAEKVDLSEALQPHSILPEAAWARAAIALLLLPAVVWLPWPYRLAPLLAAVGLAGTLIDMPRQWLRRLCWGAFIAGMILHAQAAAIAVYGQLTARSHDLPWPLPGLLAIVAQLFGMEAAAQSDAVVLHSMRQVHRLGATWDLLLDPATLCFAVGALVVFGLQIAARGAYQRAWPLWRPRLVLLAVAIGCWLPLRAGGLMAVYLQRVLRSESELPLHAMNHLFSPWVLLLLLAVPVLAIWWFTGQGKRQA
;
A
#
# COMPACT_ATOMS: atom_id res chain seq x y z
N MET A 1 5.09 2.52 -11.72
CA MET A 1 4.74 1.65 -10.57
C MET A 1 5.58 1.91 -9.33
N PHE A 2 6.92 1.94 -9.41
CA PHE A 2 7.79 2.23 -8.26
C PHE A 2 7.35 3.45 -7.44
N TYR A 3 7.12 4.59 -8.10
CA TYR A 3 6.66 5.82 -7.46
C TYR A 3 5.32 5.68 -6.72
N CYS A 4 4.41 4.81 -7.19
CA CYS A 4 3.14 4.56 -6.52
C CYS A 4 3.36 3.82 -5.20
N TRP A 5 4.24 2.82 -5.18
CA TRP A 5 4.59 2.10 -3.95
C TRP A 5 5.28 3.01 -2.92
N ILE A 6 6.20 3.87 -3.37
CA ILE A 6 6.80 4.88 -2.50
C ILE A 6 5.72 5.84 -1.98
N ALA A 7 4.81 6.32 -2.83
CA ALA A 7 3.76 7.22 -2.38
C ALA A 7 2.85 6.58 -1.33
N ILE A 8 2.44 5.32 -1.50
CA ILE A 8 1.65 4.58 -0.50
C ILE A 8 2.43 4.49 0.82
N ALA A 9 3.75 4.23 0.76
CA ALA A 9 4.61 4.16 1.93
C ALA A 9 4.74 5.51 2.64
N LEU A 10 4.86 6.62 1.91
CA LEU A 10 4.87 7.97 2.49
C LEU A 10 3.52 8.32 3.12
N LEU A 11 2.39 7.96 2.49
CA LEU A 11 1.06 8.15 3.08
C LEU A 11 0.90 7.31 4.37
N ALA A 12 1.32 6.04 4.33
CA ALA A 12 1.31 5.17 5.50
C ALA A 12 2.20 5.70 6.65
N GLY A 13 3.42 6.12 6.32
CA GLY A 13 4.37 6.71 7.25
C GLY A 13 3.94 8.07 7.79
N SER A 14 3.13 8.84 7.05
CA SER A 14 2.63 10.14 7.50
C SER A 14 1.84 10.03 8.81
N TRP A 15 1.14 8.91 9.05
CA TRP A 15 0.40 8.67 10.29
C TRP A 15 1.29 8.57 11.52
N LEU A 16 2.55 8.13 11.38
CA LEU A 16 3.51 8.09 12.49
C LEU A 16 3.88 9.48 13.02
N PHE A 17 3.72 10.51 12.18
CA PHE A 17 4.01 11.92 12.53
C PHE A 17 2.75 12.76 12.70
N GLY A 18 1.61 12.30 12.18
CA GLY A 18 0.33 13.00 12.28
C GLY A 18 -0.43 12.67 13.56
N LEU A 19 -0.10 11.56 14.21
CA LEU A 19 -0.73 11.12 15.44
C LEU A 19 0.27 11.20 16.59
N ASP A 20 -0.21 11.57 17.77
CA ASP A 20 0.57 11.54 19.03
C ASP A 20 0.78 10.11 19.56
N TYR A 21 0.97 9.12 18.68
CA TYR A 21 1.01 7.71 19.05
C TYR A 21 2.35 7.31 19.69
N TYR A 22 3.47 7.66 19.04
CA TYR A 22 4.82 7.38 19.55
C TYR A 22 5.59 8.63 19.96
N TYR A 23 5.34 9.74 19.26
CA TYR A 23 5.99 11.04 19.46
C TYR A 23 4.94 12.14 19.30
N PRO A 24 5.17 13.32 19.89
CA PRO A 24 4.33 14.48 19.65
C PRO A 24 4.17 14.73 18.15
N ALA A 25 2.93 14.95 17.72
CA ALA A 25 2.57 15.12 16.33
C ALA A 25 3.37 16.29 15.74
N SER A 26 3.99 16.03 14.59
CA SER A 26 4.70 17.03 13.80
C SER A 26 3.88 17.34 12.55
N PRO A 27 2.99 18.36 12.58
CA PRO A 27 2.14 18.68 11.45
C PRO A 27 2.94 19.05 10.20
N LEU A 28 4.15 19.59 10.37
CA LEU A 28 5.06 19.90 9.26
C LEU A 28 5.55 18.63 8.57
N VAL A 29 6.09 17.65 9.31
CA VAL A 29 6.58 16.40 8.70
C VAL A 29 5.42 15.64 8.06
N HIS A 30 4.27 15.58 8.74
CA HIS A 30 3.06 14.96 8.23
C HIS A 30 2.62 15.56 6.89
N THR A 31 2.52 16.89 6.80
CA THR A 31 2.12 17.58 5.56
C THR A 31 3.16 17.45 4.45
N VAL A 32 4.45 17.48 4.77
CA VAL A 32 5.54 17.26 3.78
C VAL A 32 5.47 15.85 3.19
N LEU A 33 5.26 14.82 4.02
CA LEU A 33 5.13 13.44 3.53
C LEU A 33 3.91 13.27 2.61
N ILE A 34 2.77 13.88 2.96
CA ILE A 34 1.57 13.86 2.13
C ILE A 34 1.79 14.62 0.82
N ALA A 35 2.39 15.81 0.85
CA ALA A 35 2.71 16.59 -0.34
C ALA A 35 3.66 15.84 -1.28
N ALA A 36 4.70 15.19 -0.73
CA ALA A 36 5.62 14.35 -1.49
C ALA A 36 4.89 13.15 -2.11
N ALA A 37 4.02 12.47 -1.36
CA ALA A 37 3.21 11.38 -1.89
C ALA A 37 2.26 11.83 -3.01
N LEU A 38 1.63 12.99 -2.88
CA LEU A 38 0.79 13.61 -3.91
C LEU A 38 1.58 13.86 -5.20
N GLY A 39 2.77 14.45 -5.08
CA GLY A 39 3.68 14.65 -6.21
C GLY A 39 4.08 13.34 -6.89
N LEU A 40 4.42 12.32 -6.10
CA LEU A 40 4.76 10.99 -6.60
C LEU A 40 3.58 10.28 -7.26
N LEU A 41 2.35 10.44 -6.76
CA LEU A 41 1.15 9.91 -7.43
C LEU A 41 0.85 10.68 -8.71
N ALA A 42 0.98 12.01 -8.72
CA ALA A 42 0.78 12.81 -9.93
C ALA A 42 1.78 12.46 -11.06
N VAL A 43 3.02 12.12 -10.69
CA VAL A 43 4.07 11.67 -11.63
C VAL A 43 3.94 10.17 -11.95
N GLY A 44 3.70 9.33 -10.94
CA GLY A 44 3.73 7.87 -11.04
C GLY A 44 2.46 7.25 -11.64
N CYS A 45 1.33 7.93 -11.50
CA CYS A 45 0.10 7.65 -12.24
C CYS A 45 0.06 8.39 -13.59
N ALA A 46 1.21 8.88 -14.09
CA ALA A 46 1.27 9.47 -15.41
C ALA A 46 0.70 8.50 -16.44
N TRP A 47 -0.45 8.93 -16.95
CA TRP A 47 -1.14 8.48 -18.14
C TRP A 47 -0.12 7.94 -19.16
N PRO A 48 -0.24 6.69 -19.64
CA PRO A 48 0.45 6.36 -20.88
C PRO A 48 -0.09 7.38 -21.85
N LYS A 49 0.78 8.18 -22.49
CA LYS A 49 0.33 9.06 -23.58
C LYS A 49 -0.58 8.18 -24.41
N SER A 50 -1.87 8.53 -24.47
CA SER A 50 -2.74 7.96 -25.48
C SER A 50 -2.01 8.36 -26.74
N GLU A 51 -1.20 7.47 -27.29
CA GLU A 51 -0.80 7.60 -28.67
C GLU A 51 -2.12 7.80 -29.35
N PRO A 52 -2.32 8.96 -30.03
CA PRO A 52 -3.57 9.24 -30.68
C PRO A 52 -3.84 7.98 -31.45
N ILE A 53 -4.89 7.23 -31.06
CA ILE A 53 -5.26 5.95 -31.67
C ILE A 53 -5.10 6.28 -33.13
N GLN A 54 -4.03 5.75 -33.75
CA GLN A 54 -3.72 6.08 -35.13
C GLN A 54 -4.90 5.46 -35.80
N SER A 55 -5.92 6.29 -36.01
CA SER A 55 -7.27 5.93 -36.44
C SER A 55 -6.99 4.98 -37.55
N ALA A 56 -7.15 3.68 -37.26
CA ALA A 56 -6.48 2.61 -37.98
C ALA A 56 -6.72 2.97 -39.42
N LYS A 57 -5.68 3.52 -40.07
CA LYS A 57 -5.83 4.30 -41.29
C LYS A 57 -6.48 3.30 -42.19
N SER A 58 -7.78 3.47 -42.41
CA SER A 58 -8.65 2.40 -42.84
C SER A 58 -8.06 1.95 -44.15
N GLU A 59 -7.22 0.92 -44.10
CA GLU A 59 -6.68 0.33 -45.29
C GLU A 59 -7.95 -0.14 -45.97
N PRO A 60 -8.26 0.42 -47.15
CA PRO A 60 -9.47 0.07 -47.84
C PRO A 60 -9.46 -1.44 -47.91
N ILE A 61 -10.49 -2.05 -47.33
CA ILE A 61 -10.73 -3.49 -47.31
C ILE A 61 -10.44 -3.97 -48.73
N GLN A 62 -9.24 -4.54 -48.93
CA GLN A 62 -8.93 -5.22 -50.16
C GLN A 62 -9.85 -6.41 -50.13
N THR A 63 -10.91 -6.31 -50.91
CA THR A 63 -11.85 -7.39 -51.14
C THR A 63 -11.02 -8.61 -51.53
N PRO A 64 -11.02 -9.69 -50.72
CA PRO A 64 -10.35 -10.91 -51.09
C PRO A 64 -11.03 -11.39 -52.36
N LYS A 65 -10.30 -11.25 -53.47
CA LYS A 65 -10.69 -11.78 -54.76
C LYS A 65 -10.97 -13.26 -54.55
N SER A 66 -12.20 -13.63 -54.87
CA SER A 66 -12.75 -14.96 -54.81
C SER A 66 -11.90 -15.94 -55.63
N GLU A 67 -10.98 -16.63 -54.99
CA GLU A 67 -10.37 -17.86 -55.47
C GLU A 67 -10.57 -18.90 -54.36
N ARG A 68 -11.78 -19.47 -54.29
CA ARG A 68 -12.10 -20.80 -54.85
C ARG A 68 -11.29 -21.88 -54.13
N ILE A 69 -11.84 -22.42 -53.04
CA ILE A 69 -12.44 -23.76 -52.98
C ILE A 69 -11.46 -24.86 -53.40
N GLN A 70 -10.80 -25.46 -52.41
CA GLN A 70 -10.69 -26.90 -52.16
C GLN A 70 -9.40 -27.16 -51.37
N ASN A 71 -9.56 -27.46 -50.08
CA ASN A 71 -8.88 -28.58 -49.42
C ASN A 71 -9.52 -28.73 -48.03
N ALA A 72 -10.67 -29.41 -48.05
CA ALA A 72 -11.22 -30.06 -46.89
C ALA A 72 -10.55 -31.43 -46.77
N ALA A 73 -9.81 -31.67 -45.69
CA ALA A 73 -9.83 -32.92 -44.93
C ALA A 73 -8.73 -32.91 -43.87
N GLY A 74 -9.15 -32.93 -42.60
CA GLY A 74 -8.38 -33.54 -41.52
C GLY A 74 -7.43 -32.62 -40.77
N GLN A 75 -7.94 -31.85 -39.82
CA GLN A 75 -7.19 -31.63 -38.59
C GLN A 75 -8.12 -31.26 -37.44
N ASP A 76 -8.12 -32.12 -36.43
CA ASP A 76 -8.58 -31.88 -35.07
C ASP A 76 -8.04 -30.54 -34.55
N THR A 77 -8.90 -29.53 -34.51
CA THR A 77 -8.66 -28.29 -33.76
C THR A 77 -9.80 -28.10 -32.77
N ALA A 78 -9.97 -29.08 -31.89
CA ALA A 78 -10.54 -28.83 -30.58
C ALA A 78 -9.47 -28.12 -29.71
N ASP A 79 -9.87 -27.06 -29.02
CA ASP A 79 -9.24 -26.57 -27.78
C ASP A 79 -7.88 -25.85 -27.83
N ARG A 80 -7.64 -24.99 -28.83
CA ARG A 80 -6.72 -23.85 -28.63
C ARG A 80 -7.44 -22.53 -28.78
N LEU A 81 -8.15 -22.14 -27.72
CA LEU A 81 -8.37 -20.73 -27.45
C LEU A 81 -6.98 -20.07 -27.37
N PRO A 82 -6.64 -19.13 -28.27
CA PRO A 82 -5.39 -18.42 -28.13
C PRO A 82 -5.47 -17.64 -26.83
N ALA A 83 -4.71 -18.10 -25.83
CA ALA A 83 -4.34 -17.30 -24.67
C ALA A 83 -3.40 -16.19 -25.13
N THR A 84 -3.88 -15.31 -26.02
CA THR A 84 -3.34 -13.97 -26.14
C THR A 84 -3.67 -13.30 -24.83
N ALA A 85 -2.81 -13.51 -23.85
CA ALA A 85 -2.74 -12.73 -22.64
C ALA A 85 -2.50 -11.29 -23.09
N GLU A 86 -3.60 -10.59 -23.36
CA GLU A 86 -3.64 -9.19 -23.72
C GLU A 86 -2.85 -8.44 -22.64
N LYS A 87 -1.65 -7.97 -23.02
CA LYS A 87 -0.73 -7.25 -22.16
C LYS A 87 -1.33 -5.87 -21.91
N VAL A 88 -2.27 -5.80 -20.98
CA VAL A 88 -2.91 -4.55 -20.56
C VAL A 88 -1.90 -3.73 -19.77
N ASP A 89 -1.50 -2.58 -20.31
CA ASP A 89 -0.59 -1.67 -19.64
C ASP A 89 -1.28 -1.03 -18.42
N LEU A 90 -0.71 -1.24 -17.24
CA LEU A 90 -1.34 -0.87 -15.96
C LEU A 90 -1.49 0.64 -15.75
N SER A 91 -0.70 1.44 -16.47
CA SER A 91 -0.86 2.89 -16.50
C SER A 91 -2.15 3.30 -17.21
N GLU A 92 -2.62 2.51 -18.18
CA GLU A 92 -3.84 2.77 -18.95
C GLU A 92 -5.08 2.33 -18.18
N ALA A 93 -4.95 1.28 -17.37
CA ALA A 93 -6.03 0.79 -16.54
C ALA A 93 -6.50 1.80 -15.51
N LEU A 94 -5.71 2.78 -15.05
CA LEU A 94 -6.08 3.73 -13.97
C LEU A 94 -6.71 5.03 -14.49
N GLN A 95 -7.37 5.01 -15.64
CA GLN A 95 -8.01 6.20 -16.20
C GLN A 95 -9.28 6.61 -15.40
N PRO A 96 -9.42 7.91 -15.07
CA PRO A 96 -10.46 8.47 -14.19
C PRO A 96 -11.89 8.24 -14.67
N HIS A 97 -12.08 8.13 -15.99
CA HIS A 97 -13.40 7.94 -16.59
C HIS A 97 -14.02 6.59 -16.27
N SER A 98 -13.21 5.59 -15.92
CA SER A 98 -13.66 4.22 -15.66
C SER A 98 -14.08 3.96 -14.22
N ILE A 99 -13.58 4.75 -13.25
CA ILE A 99 -13.84 4.55 -11.82
C ILE A 99 -15.00 5.41 -11.34
N LEU A 100 -15.06 6.65 -11.82
CA LEU A 100 -16.04 7.64 -11.37
C LEU A 100 -17.33 7.53 -12.18
N PRO A 101 -18.49 7.86 -11.60
CA PRO A 101 -19.72 7.96 -12.36
C PRO A 101 -19.56 8.97 -13.50
N GLU A 102 -20.02 8.59 -14.69
CA GLU A 102 -19.92 9.42 -15.89
C GLU A 102 -20.59 10.78 -15.68
N ALA A 103 -21.73 10.76 -14.99
CA ALA A 103 -22.52 11.94 -14.70
C ALA A 103 -21.78 12.92 -13.77
N ALA A 104 -21.52 14.14 -14.26
CA ALA A 104 -20.84 15.20 -13.50
C ALA A 104 -21.56 15.53 -12.18
N TRP A 105 -22.90 15.49 -12.17
CA TRP A 105 -23.68 15.75 -10.95
C TRP A 105 -23.42 14.74 -9.84
N ALA A 106 -23.17 13.46 -10.18
CA ALA A 106 -22.89 12.43 -9.18
C ALA A 106 -21.52 12.65 -8.53
N ARG A 107 -20.52 13.06 -9.32
CA ARG A 107 -19.19 13.45 -8.81
C ARG A 107 -19.30 14.68 -7.89
N ALA A 108 -20.09 15.67 -8.27
CA ALA A 108 -20.35 16.86 -7.44
C ALA A 108 -21.07 16.49 -6.12
N ALA A 109 -22.08 15.62 -6.18
CA ALA A 109 -22.78 15.13 -5.00
C ALA A 109 -21.85 14.38 -4.04
N ILE A 110 -20.96 13.51 -4.55
CA ILE A 110 -19.96 12.82 -3.71
C ILE A 110 -19.01 13.83 -3.07
N ALA A 111 -18.49 14.80 -3.83
CA ALA A 111 -17.61 15.83 -3.30
C ALA A 111 -18.30 16.66 -2.20
N LEU A 112 -19.58 17.01 -2.39
CA LEU A 112 -20.38 17.74 -1.41
C LEU A 112 -20.62 16.90 -0.14
N LEU A 113 -20.91 15.61 -0.29
CA LEU A 113 -21.14 14.69 0.83
C LEU A 113 -19.89 14.49 1.70
N LEU A 114 -18.69 14.75 1.16
CA LEU A 114 -17.44 14.71 1.92
C LEU A 114 -17.21 15.97 2.77
N LEU A 115 -17.85 17.10 2.48
CA LEU A 115 -17.61 18.37 3.20
C LEU A 115 -17.91 18.30 4.70
N PRO A 116 -19.02 17.67 5.17
CA PRO A 116 -19.22 17.49 6.60
C PRO A 116 -18.05 16.75 7.26
N ALA A 117 -17.52 15.70 6.65
CA ALA A 117 -16.37 14.98 7.21
C ALA A 117 -15.11 15.87 7.32
N VAL A 118 -14.89 16.78 6.37
CA VAL A 118 -13.79 17.76 6.42
C VAL A 118 -13.91 18.71 7.61
N VAL A 119 -15.13 19.15 7.93
CA VAL A 119 -15.39 20.10 9.02
C VAL A 119 -15.31 19.41 10.39
N TRP A 120 -15.87 18.20 10.49
CA TRP A 120 -16.14 17.55 11.78
C TRP A 120 -15.05 16.59 12.27
N LEU A 121 -14.31 15.91 11.38
CA LEU A 121 -13.25 14.99 11.82
C LEU A 121 -12.13 15.75 12.55
N PRO A 122 -11.37 15.18 13.47
CA PRO A 122 -10.19 15.83 14.04
C PRO A 122 -9.01 15.82 13.05
N TRP A 123 -8.01 16.71 13.25
CA TRP A 123 -6.73 16.55 12.57
C TRP A 123 -6.00 15.31 13.12
N PRO A 124 -5.31 14.50 12.27
CA PRO A 124 -5.08 14.64 10.83
C PRO A 124 -6.16 14.02 9.92
N TYR A 125 -7.18 13.38 10.48
CA TYR A 125 -8.22 12.64 9.75
C TYR A 125 -9.01 13.48 8.73
N ARG A 126 -9.08 14.81 8.90
CA ARG A 126 -9.70 15.75 7.93
C ARG A 126 -9.05 15.73 6.55
N LEU A 127 -7.75 15.40 6.44
CA LEU A 127 -7.03 15.46 5.17
C LEU A 127 -7.54 14.45 4.14
N ALA A 128 -7.95 13.26 4.59
CA ALA A 128 -8.44 12.20 3.71
C ALA A 128 -9.67 12.65 2.87
N PRO A 129 -10.81 13.07 3.49
CA PRO A 129 -11.96 13.56 2.73
C PRO A 129 -11.67 14.86 2.00
N LEU A 130 -10.80 15.73 2.53
CA LEU A 130 -10.42 16.98 1.86
C LEU A 130 -9.73 16.70 0.52
N LEU A 131 -8.71 15.84 0.52
CA LEU A 131 -7.98 15.48 -0.70
C LEU A 131 -8.88 14.74 -1.71
N ALA A 132 -9.75 13.86 -1.23
CA ALA A 132 -10.73 13.18 -2.08
C ALA A 132 -11.71 14.19 -2.73
N ALA A 133 -12.26 15.13 -1.95
CA ALA A 133 -13.17 16.15 -2.43
C ALA A 133 -12.50 17.11 -3.42
N VAL A 134 -11.28 17.58 -3.13
CA VAL A 134 -10.50 18.45 -4.03
C VAL A 134 -10.17 17.73 -5.33
N GLY A 135 -9.77 16.46 -5.25
CA GLY A 135 -9.49 15.66 -6.42
C GLY A 135 -10.72 15.47 -7.31
N LEU A 136 -11.88 15.15 -6.71
CA LEU A 136 -13.17 15.04 -7.41
C LEU A 136 -13.60 16.36 -8.05
N ALA A 137 -13.55 17.46 -7.29
CA ALA A 137 -13.90 18.79 -7.79
C ALA A 137 -13.02 19.20 -8.97
N GLY A 138 -11.73 18.86 -8.92
CA GLY A 138 -10.80 19.08 -10.04
C GLY A 138 -11.19 18.33 -11.32
N THR A 139 -11.97 17.24 -11.24
CA THR A 139 -12.49 16.54 -12.44
C THR A 139 -13.73 17.20 -13.05
N LEU A 140 -14.34 18.15 -12.35
CA LEU A 140 -15.51 18.91 -12.83
C LEU A 140 -15.11 20.16 -13.62
N ILE A 141 -13.85 20.58 -13.48
CA ILE A 141 -13.32 21.78 -14.11
C ILE A 141 -12.44 21.34 -15.28
N ASP A 142 -12.69 21.89 -16.47
CA ASP A 142 -11.82 21.69 -17.64
C ASP A 142 -10.50 22.42 -17.42
N MET A 143 -9.53 21.71 -16.85
CA MET A 143 -8.22 22.26 -16.54
C MET A 143 -7.34 22.31 -17.80
N PRO A 144 -6.84 23.49 -18.23
CA PRO A 144 -6.05 23.62 -19.46
C PRO A 144 -4.67 22.96 -19.36
N ARG A 145 -4.13 22.81 -18.15
CA ARG A 145 -2.79 22.26 -17.92
C ARG A 145 -2.86 20.80 -17.49
N GLN A 146 -2.22 19.91 -18.25
CA GLN A 146 -2.22 18.47 -17.98
C GLN A 146 -1.66 18.10 -16.60
N TRP A 147 -0.67 18.84 -16.09
CA TRP A 147 -0.08 18.56 -14.78
C TRP A 147 -1.06 18.85 -13.63
N LEU A 148 -1.93 19.85 -13.76
CA LEU A 148 -2.97 20.14 -12.76
C LEU A 148 -3.97 18.99 -12.70
N ARG A 149 -4.40 18.49 -13.85
CA ARG A 149 -5.28 17.32 -13.93
C ARG A 149 -4.66 16.09 -13.25
N ARG A 150 -3.34 15.87 -13.46
CA ARG A 150 -2.60 14.79 -12.79
C ARG A 150 -2.54 15.00 -11.27
N LEU A 151 -2.34 16.24 -10.83
CA LEU A 151 -2.32 16.57 -9.41
C LEU A 151 -3.68 16.34 -8.75
N CYS A 152 -4.78 16.77 -9.37
CA CYS A 152 -6.14 16.51 -8.88
C CYS A 152 -6.42 15.00 -8.79
N TRP A 153 -5.97 14.22 -9.77
CA TRP A 153 -6.13 12.76 -9.72
C TRP A 153 -5.28 12.11 -8.63
N GLY A 154 -4.03 12.55 -8.49
CA GLY A 154 -3.16 12.15 -7.38
C GLY A 154 -3.79 12.47 -6.02
N ALA A 155 -4.43 13.64 -5.88
CA ALA A 155 -5.17 14.04 -4.69
C ALA A 155 -6.36 13.14 -4.41
N PHE A 156 -7.15 12.80 -5.43
CA PHE A 156 -8.26 11.86 -5.28
C PHE A 156 -7.77 10.49 -4.78
N ILE A 157 -6.77 9.90 -5.45
CA ILE A 157 -6.22 8.59 -5.07
C ILE A 157 -5.62 8.63 -3.66
N ALA A 158 -4.84 9.67 -3.34
CA ALA A 158 -4.28 9.86 -2.00
C ALA A 158 -5.37 9.97 -0.93
N GLY A 159 -6.45 10.71 -1.21
CA GLY A 159 -7.60 10.83 -0.31
C GLY A 159 -8.27 9.49 -0.04
N MET A 160 -8.49 8.67 -1.08
CA MET A 160 -9.04 7.31 -0.93
C MET A 160 -8.13 6.40 -0.09
N ILE A 161 -6.82 6.44 -0.34
CA ILE A 161 -5.83 5.67 0.43
C ILE A 161 -5.84 6.11 1.90
N LEU A 162 -5.71 7.40 2.16
CA LEU A 162 -5.71 7.95 3.51
C LEU A 162 -7.02 7.66 4.25
N HIS A 163 -8.16 7.63 3.55
CA HIS A 163 -9.45 7.30 4.18
C HIS A 163 -9.49 5.83 4.64
N ALA A 164 -9.02 4.91 3.80
CA ALA A 164 -8.91 3.50 4.18
C ALA A 164 -7.87 3.28 5.29
N GLN A 165 -6.74 3.97 5.24
CA GLN A 165 -5.71 3.93 6.30
C GLN A 165 -6.24 4.49 7.62
N ALA A 166 -6.99 5.59 7.60
CA ALA A 166 -7.67 6.15 8.77
C ALA A 166 -8.60 5.12 9.43
N ALA A 167 -9.42 4.44 8.62
CA ALA A 167 -10.30 3.38 9.10
C ALA A 167 -9.49 2.22 9.71
N ALA A 168 -8.39 1.82 9.06
CA ALA A 168 -7.50 0.76 9.56
C ALA A 168 -6.86 1.13 10.91
N ILE A 169 -6.40 2.37 11.07
CA ILE A 169 -5.85 2.88 12.33
C ILE A 169 -6.93 2.92 13.41
N ALA A 170 -8.16 3.33 13.09
CA ALA A 170 -9.25 3.33 14.06
C ALA A 170 -9.57 1.92 14.56
N VAL A 171 -9.62 0.94 13.65
CA VAL A 171 -9.79 -0.48 14.00
C VAL A 171 -8.61 -0.99 14.82
N TYR A 172 -7.38 -0.69 14.40
CA TYR A 172 -6.16 -1.06 15.12
C TYR A 172 -6.21 -0.51 16.55
N GLY A 173 -6.49 0.78 16.72
CA GLY A 173 -6.62 1.44 18.01
C GLY A 173 -7.68 0.80 18.90
N GLN A 174 -8.85 0.43 18.36
CA GLN A 174 -9.87 -0.27 19.13
C GLN A 174 -9.45 -1.68 19.57
N LEU A 175 -8.71 -2.40 18.72
CA LEU A 175 -8.18 -3.72 19.05
C LEU A 175 -7.11 -3.62 20.14
N THR A 176 -6.15 -2.70 19.99
CA THR A 176 -5.04 -2.53 20.93
C THR A 176 -5.45 -1.83 22.23
N ALA A 177 -6.54 -1.06 22.25
CA ALA A 177 -7.04 -0.43 23.46
C ALA A 177 -7.56 -1.43 24.50
N ARG A 178 -7.98 -2.63 24.07
CA ARG A 178 -8.43 -3.69 24.98
C ARG A 178 -7.27 -4.47 25.58
N SER A 179 -6.29 -4.81 24.74
CA SER A 179 -5.06 -5.47 25.16
C SER A 179 -3.98 -5.09 24.16
N HIS A 180 -2.92 -4.47 24.66
CA HIS A 180 -1.75 -4.14 23.86
C HIS A 180 -0.85 -5.37 23.65
N ASP A 181 -1.02 -6.38 24.49
CA ASP A 181 -0.29 -7.64 24.44
C ASP A 181 -0.84 -8.56 23.36
N LEU A 182 0.05 -9.36 22.81
CA LEU A 182 -0.27 -10.33 21.80
C LEU A 182 -0.99 -11.53 22.44
N PRO A 183 -2.14 -11.95 21.89
CA PRO A 183 -2.82 -13.15 22.38
C PRO A 183 -1.97 -14.39 22.10
N TRP A 184 -2.11 -15.41 22.95
CA TRP A 184 -1.58 -16.74 22.66
C TRP A 184 -2.13 -17.24 21.31
N PRO A 185 -1.29 -17.82 20.42
CA PRO A 185 0.09 -18.30 20.61
C PRO A 185 1.21 -17.35 20.14
N LEU A 186 0.90 -16.09 19.83
CA LEU A 186 1.82 -15.18 19.16
C LEU A 186 3.11 -14.85 19.93
N PRO A 187 3.13 -14.74 21.28
CA PRO A 187 4.38 -14.60 22.03
C PRO A 187 5.36 -15.77 21.80
N GLY A 188 4.84 -16.99 21.65
CA GLY A 188 5.63 -18.17 21.33
C GLY A 188 6.29 -18.07 19.96
N LEU A 189 5.56 -17.58 18.96
CA LEU A 189 6.13 -17.32 17.63
C LEU A 189 7.23 -16.26 17.67
N LEU A 190 7.05 -15.18 18.45
CA LEU A 190 8.10 -14.18 18.62
C LEU A 190 9.35 -14.75 19.29
N ALA A 191 9.21 -15.63 20.28
CA ALA A 191 10.36 -16.31 20.89
C ALA A 191 11.10 -17.19 19.87
N ILE A 192 10.38 -17.95 19.03
CA ILE A 192 10.99 -18.73 17.93
C ILE A 192 11.72 -17.80 16.97
N VAL A 193 11.11 -16.68 16.57
CA VAL A 193 11.75 -15.68 15.72
C VAL A 193 13.02 -15.15 16.37
N ALA A 194 13.00 -14.84 17.67
CA ALA A 194 14.19 -14.39 18.37
C ALA A 194 15.31 -15.45 18.39
N GLN A 195 14.96 -16.73 18.60
CA GLN A 195 15.90 -17.85 18.52
C GLN A 195 16.51 -18.00 17.12
N LEU A 196 15.74 -17.77 16.05
CA LEU A 196 16.26 -17.79 14.67
C LEU A 196 17.30 -16.68 14.42
N PHE A 197 17.24 -15.58 15.16
CA PHE A 197 18.25 -14.52 15.16
C PHE A 197 19.42 -14.81 16.12
N GLY A 198 19.50 -16.02 16.69
CA GLY A 198 20.56 -16.45 17.60
C GLY A 198 20.43 -15.91 19.03
N MET A 199 19.25 -15.43 19.43
CA MET A 199 19.00 -14.97 20.79
C MET A 199 18.52 -16.12 21.68
N GLU A 200 19.02 -16.19 22.91
CA GLU A 200 18.48 -17.07 23.94
C GLU A 200 17.13 -16.52 24.44
N ALA A 201 16.04 -16.95 23.79
CA ALA A 201 14.70 -16.43 24.04
C ALA A 201 13.72 -17.51 24.48
N ALA A 202 12.82 -17.17 25.40
CA ALA A 202 11.67 -17.99 25.79
C ALA A 202 10.41 -17.14 25.90
N ALA A 203 9.24 -17.71 25.60
CA ALA A 203 7.96 -17.01 25.81
C ALA A 203 7.43 -17.33 27.21
N GLN A 204 7.07 -16.29 27.98
CA GLN A 204 6.39 -16.43 29.26
C GLN A 204 5.20 -15.48 29.30
N SER A 205 3.99 -16.04 29.42
CA SER A 205 2.71 -15.31 29.38
C SER A 205 2.56 -14.35 28.18
N ASP A 206 2.84 -13.09 28.43
CA ASP A 206 2.67 -11.88 27.63
C ASP A 206 4.02 -11.26 27.23
N ALA A 207 5.14 -11.89 27.61
CA ALA A 207 6.48 -11.38 27.35
C ALA A 207 7.36 -12.41 26.61
N VAL A 208 8.26 -11.88 25.79
CA VAL A 208 9.44 -12.59 25.29
C VAL A 208 10.58 -12.31 26.25
N VAL A 209 11.01 -13.36 26.95
CA VAL A 209 12.13 -13.34 27.88
C VAL A 209 13.41 -13.57 27.09
N LEU A 210 14.25 -12.55 27.00
CA LEU A 210 15.56 -12.59 26.35
C LEU A 210 16.64 -12.71 27.42
N HIS A 211 17.49 -13.72 27.33
CA HIS A 211 18.62 -13.91 28.24
C HIS A 211 19.86 -13.22 27.67
N SER A 212 20.53 -12.41 28.49
CA SER A 212 21.87 -11.89 28.24
C SER A 212 22.84 -12.46 29.27
N MET A 213 24.15 -12.35 29.02
CA MET A 213 25.22 -12.86 29.90
C MET A 213 25.07 -12.48 31.38
N ARG A 214 24.36 -11.39 31.69
CA ARG A 214 24.26 -10.84 33.06
C ARG A 214 22.83 -10.73 33.57
N GLN A 215 21.83 -10.64 32.68
CA GLN A 215 20.47 -10.28 33.07
C GLN A 215 19.42 -10.91 32.16
N VAL A 216 18.25 -11.17 32.75
CA VAL A 216 17.04 -11.59 32.04
C VAL A 216 16.25 -10.34 31.66
N HIS A 217 16.09 -10.08 30.36
CA HIS A 217 15.32 -8.97 29.84
C HIS A 217 13.92 -9.45 29.44
N ARG A 218 12.89 -8.90 30.08
CA ARG A 218 11.50 -9.18 29.72
C ARG A 218 11.02 -8.12 28.74
N LEU A 219 10.84 -8.50 27.49
CA LEU A 219 10.28 -7.63 26.46
C LEU A 219 8.79 -7.97 26.30
N GLY A 220 7.90 -7.00 26.45
CA GLY A 220 6.47 -7.22 26.19
C GLY A 220 6.24 -7.72 24.76
N ALA A 221 5.50 -8.81 24.62
CA ALA A 221 5.10 -9.33 23.32
C ALA A 221 3.88 -8.51 22.85
N THR A 222 4.11 -7.32 22.31
CA THR A 222 3.03 -6.37 21.98
C THR A 222 2.71 -6.34 20.48
N TRP A 223 1.52 -5.85 20.14
CA TRP A 223 1.13 -5.65 18.74
C TRP A 223 2.11 -4.75 17.99
N ASP A 224 2.65 -3.72 18.61
CA ASP A 224 3.59 -2.79 17.97
C ASP A 224 4.92 -3.46 17.55
N LEU A 225 5.36 -4.45 18.33
CA LEU A 225 6.56 -5.23 18.02
C LEU A 225 6.35 -6.11 16.79
N LEU A 226 5.17 -6.73 16.67
CA LEU A 226 4.85 -7.62 15.55
C LEU A 226 4.36 -6.86 14.31
N LEU A 227 3.35 -5.99 14.46
CA LEU A 227 2.65 -5.26 13.41
C LEU A 227 2.48 -3.78 13.79
N ASP A 228 3.34 -2.92 13.26
CA ASP A 228 3.19 -1.48 13.46
C ASP A 228 2.09 -0.87 12.59
N PRO A 229 1.53 0.28 13.02
CA PRO A 229 0.53 1.01 12.27
C PRO A 229 0.96 1.38 10.84
N ALA A 230 2.24 1.67 10.58
CA ALA A 230 2.68 2.06 9.23
C ALA A 230 2.70 0.88 8.28
N THR A 231 3.16 -0.30 8.72
CA THR A 231 3.09 -1.53 7.92
C THR A 231 1.64 -1.93 7.62
N LEU A 232 0.73 -1.81 8.61
CA LEU A 232 -0.70 -2.03 8.40
C LEU A 232 -1.27 -1.04 7.36
N CYS A 233 -1.02 0.25 7.53
CA CYS A 233 -1.47 1.29 6.60
C CYS A 233 -0.92 1.11 5.20
N PHE A 234 0.32 0.64 5.06
CA PHE A 234 0.91 0.32 3.76
C PHE A 234 0.18 -0.84 3.09
N ALA A 235 -0.10 -1.93 3.82
CA ALA A 235 -0.87 -3.05 3.31
C ALA A 235 -2.28 -2.63 2.87
N VAL A 236 -2.98 -1.82 3.69
CA VAL A 236 -4.31 -1.30 3.32
C VAL A 236 -4.25 -0.38 2.10
N GLY A 237 -3.26 0.52 2.03
CA GLY A 237 -3.08 1.37 0.86
C GLY A 237 -2.78 0.58 -0.43
N ALA A 238 -2.00 -0.50 -0.33
CA ALA A 238 -1.77 -1.43 -1.43
C ALA A 238 -3.07 -2.10 -1.91
N LEU A 239 -3.92 -2.55 -0.98
CA LEU A 239 -5.24 -3.13 -1.29
C LEU A 239 -6.14 -2.12 -2.01
N VAL A 240 -6.18 -0.87 -1.55
CA VAL A 240 -6.95 0.19 -2.22
C VAL A 240 -6.49 0.39 -3.65
N VAL A 241 -5.18 0.49 -3.89
CA VAL A 241 -4.64 0.66 -5.25
C VAL A 241 -4.93 -0.55 -6.13
N PHE A 242 -4.83 -1.78 -5.61
CA PHE A 242 -5.25 -2.97 -6.34
C PHE A 242 -6.75 -2.98 -6.65
N GLY A 243 -7.58 -2.51 -5.74
CA GLY A 243 -9.03 -2.37 -5.94
C GLY A 243 -9.35 -1.37 -7.04
N LEU A 244 -8.74 -0.18 -6.99
CA LEU A 244 -8.89 0.87 -8.01
C LEU A 244 -8.43 0.38 -9.38
N GLN A 245 -7.31 -0.34 -9.47
CA GLN A 245 -6.83 -0.91 -10.73
C GLN A 245 -7.79 -1.94 -11.35
N ILE A 246 -8.51 -2.71 -10.52
CA ILE A 246 -9.51 -3.66 -11.01
C ILE A 246 -10.79 -2.95 -11.42
N ALA A 247 -11.29 -2.04 -10.58
CA ALA A 247 -12.49 -1.28 -10.86
C ALA A 247 -12.38 -0.57 -12.20
N ALA A 248 -11.22 0.01 -12.45
CA ALA A 248 -10.93 0.78 -13.65
C ALA A 248 -10.81 -0.07 -14.94
N ARG A 249 -10.70 -1.41 -14.81
CA ARG A 249 -10.78 -2.34 -15.95
C ARG A 249 -12.21 -2.72 -16.33
N GLY A 250 -13.23 -2.27 -15.60
CA GLY A 250 -14.63 -2.66 -15.82
C GLY A 250 -14.90 -4.17 -15.64
N ALA A 251 -13.91 -4.93 -15.17
CA ALA A 251 -13.94 -6.38 -15.12
C ALA A 251 -14.50 -6.91 -13.79
N TYR A 252 -15.60 -6.34 -13.29
CA TYR A 252 -16.14 -6.70 -11.96
C TYR A 252 -16.43 -8.20 -11.86
N GLN A 253 -16.99 -8.79 -12.91
CA GLN A 253 -17.30 -10.23 -12.97
C GLN A 253 -16.06 -11.14 -13.03
N ARG A 254 -14.89 -10.62 -13.45
CA ARG A 254 -13.61 -11.35 -13.50
C ARG A 254 -12.57 -10.77 -12.53
N ALA A 255 -13.01 -10.01 -11.54
CA ALA A 255 -12.13 -9.31 -10.60
C ALA A 255 -11.32 -10.29 -9.75
N TRP A 256 -11.96 -11.34 -9.23
CA TRP A 256 -11.35 -12.28 -8.30
C TRP A 256 -10.09 -12.99 -8.84
N PRO A 257 -10.09 -13.62 -10.03
CA PRO A 257 -8.89 -14.28 -10.55
C PRO A 257 -7.72 -13.31 -10.79
N LEU A 258 -8.01 -12.03 -11.07
CA LEU A 258 -6.98 -11.00 -11.20
C LEU A 258 -6.47 -10.48 -9.85
N TRP A 259 -7.32 -10.48 -8.81
CA TRP A 259 -6.98 -10.02 -7.46
C TRP A 259 -6.17 -11.06 -6.69
N ARG A 260 -6.55 -12.33 -6.77
CA ARG A 260 -5.96 -13.41 -5.98
C ARG A 260 -4.42 -13.43 -5.99
N PRO A 261 -3.72 -13.42 -7.15
CA PRO A 261 -2.25 -13.48 -7.13
C PRO A 261 -1.61 -12.25 -6.47
N ARG A 262 -2.22 -11.07 -6.59
CA ARG A 262 -1.73 -9.83 -5.97
C ARG A 262 -1.96 -9.81 -4.46
N LEU A 263 -3.11 -10.30 -4.01
CA LEU A 263 -3.41 -10.47 -2.59
C LEU A 263 -2.46 -11.48 -1.95
N VAL A 264 -2.23 -12.63 -2.59
CA VAL A 264 -1.29 -13.64 -2.11
C VAL A 264 0.12 -13.06 -2.04
N LEU A 265 0.56 -12.34 -3.08
CA LEU A 265 1.86 -11.67 -3.07
C LEU A 265 1.99 -10.68 -1.90
N LEU A 266 0.99 -9.83 -1.70
CA LEU A 266 0.99 -8.86 -0.60
C LEU A 266 1.02 -9.57 0.76
N ALA A 267 0.18 -10.59 0.95
CA ALA A 267 0.09 -11.35 2.18
C ALA A 267 1.41 -12.08 2.49
N VAL A 268 2.05 -12.69 1.49
CA VAL A 268 3.35 -13.34 1.64
C VAL A 268 4.45 -12.32 1.94
N ALA A 269 4.50 -11.22 1.19
CA ALA A 269 5.51 -10.17 1.41
C ALA A 269 5.43 -9.58 2.82
N ILE A 270 4.22 -9.25 3.29
CA ILE A 270 4.00 -8.74 4.65
C ILE A 270 4.22 -9.84 5.69
N GLY A 271 3.65 -11.03 5.48
CA GLY A 271 3.76 -12.16 6.41
C GLY A 271 5.19 -12.63 6.64
N CYS A 272 6.06 -12.59 5.63
CA CYS A 272 7.49 -12.85 5.77
C CYS A 272 8.24 -11.66 6.39
N TRP A 273 7.82 -10.42 6.13
CA TRP A 273 8.48 -9.22 6.62
C TRP A 273 8.27 -8.99 8.13
N LEU A 274 7.05 -9.16 8.64
CA LEU A 274 6.73 -8.91 10.06
C LEU A 274 7.64 -9.67 11.06
N PRO A 275 7.88 -11.00 10.93
CA PRO A 275 8.78 -11.70 11.84
C PRO A 275 10.24 -11.23 11.67
N LEU A 276 10.69 -10.97 10.44
CA LEU A 276 12.04 -10.44 10.20
C LEU A 276 12.23 -9.07 10.86
N ARG A 277 11.21 -8.20 10.77
CA ARG A 277 11.18 -6.90 11.43
C ARG A 277 11.26 -7.06 12.95
N ALA A 278 10.39 -7.88 13.54
CA ALA A 278 10.36 -8.09 14.98
C ALA A 278 11.69 -8.66 15.51
N GLY A 279 12.22 -9.69 14.83
CA GLY A 279 13.53 -10.28 15.16
C GLY A 279 14.68 -9.28 15.05
N GLY A 280 14.72 -8.49 13.98
CA GLY A 280 15.72 -7.44 13.80
C GLY A 280 15.66 -6.36 14.88
N LEU A 281 14.45 -5.92 15.25
CA LEU A 281 14.26 -4.97 16.34
C LEU A 281 14.69 -5.52 17.70
N MET A 282 14.37 -6.79 17.99
CA MET A 282 14.84 -7.48 19.20
C MET A 282 16.37 -7.62 19.23
N ALA A 283 16.99 -7.95 18.10
CA ALA A 283 18.44 -8.06 17.97
C ALA A 283 19.15 -6.70 18.19
N VAL A 284 18.64 -5.63 17.59
CA VAL A 284 19.16 -4.26 17.81
C VAL A 284 19.00 -3.84 19.27
N TYR A 285 17.85 -4.14 19.88
CA TYR A 285 17.62 -3.91 21.30
C TYR A 285 18.67 -4.62 22.15
N LEU A 286 18.86 -5.93 21.97
CA LEU A 286 19.82 -6.71 22.75
C LEU A 286 21.26 -6.23 22.52
N GLN A 287 21.62 -5.90 21.28
CA GLN A 287 22.93 -5.33 20.97
C GLN A 287 23.17 -4.00 21.68
N ARG A 288 22.16 -3.13 21.80
CA ARG A 288 22.28 -1.88 22.56
C ARG A 288 22.41 -2.13 24.05
N VAL A 289 21.63 -3.06 24.60
CA VAL A 289 21.71 -3.45 26.01
C VAL A 289 23.10 -4.01 26.38
N LEU A 290 23.68 -4.84 25.51
CA LEU A 290 25.02 -5.39 25.71
C LEU A 290 26.13 -4.33 25.63
N ARG A 291 25.86 -3.18 25.00
CA ARG A 291 26.83 -2.08 24.85
C ARG A 291 26.62 -0.93 25.84
N SER A 292 25.46 -0.83 26.48
CA SER A 292 25.19 0.24 27.44
C SER A 292 25.92 0.00 28.75
N GLU A 293 26.57 1.04 29.27
CA GLU A 293 27.15 1.03 30.62
C GLU A 293 26.03 0.91 31.67
N SER A 294 26.29 0.10 32.70
CA SER A 294 25.29 -0.34 33.69
C SER A 294 24.65 0.79 34.50
N GLU A 295 25.24 1.98 34.51
CA GLU A 295 24.85 3.09 35.38
C GLU A 295 23.89 4.09 34.72
N LEU A 296 23.70 4.01 33.40
CA LEU A 296 22.81 4.94 32.69
C LEU A 296 21.39 4.39 32.61
N PRO A 297 20.35 5.24 32.80
CA PRO A 297 18.97 4.82 32.63
C PRO A 297 18.75 4.27 31.22
N LEU A 298 18.24 3.04 31.12
CA LEU A 298 18.03 2.38 29.83
C LEU A 298 16.94 3.09 29.02
N HIS A 299 17.35 4.03 28.18
CA HIS A 299 16.56 4.53 27.04
C HIS A 299 16.68 3.60 25.82
N ALA A 300 16.96 2.32 26.09
CA ALA A 300 17.20 1.31 25.08
C ALA A 300 15.98 1.12 24.18
N MET A 301 14.75 1.33 24.66
CA MET A 301 13.53 1.11 23.87
C MET A 301 13.18 2.23 22.88
N ASN A 302 13.77 3.44 22.99
CA ASN A 302 13.35 4.60 22.17
C ASN A 302 13.45 4.36 20.66
N HIS A 303 14.32 3.46 20.21
CA HIS A 303 14.47 3.14 18.79
C HIS A 303 13.31 2.29 18.24
N LEU A 304 12.68 1.45 19.07
CA LEU A 304 11.53 0.63 18.69
C LEU A 304 10.33 1.50 18.28
N PHE A 305 10.23 2.66 18.93
CA PHE A 305 9.13 3.61 18.76
C PHE A 305 9.52 4.82 17.92
N SER A 306 10.73 4.84 17.34
CA SER A 306 11.15 5.97 16.50
C SER A 306 10.39 5.96 15.17
N PRO A 307 9.60 7.01 14.85
CA PRO A 307 8.86 7.11 13.59
C PRO A 307 9.76 6.95 12.37
N TRP A 308 11.00 7.44 12.46
CA TRP A 308 12.01 7.36 11.41
C TRP A 308 12.50 5.93 11.18
N VAL A 309 12.69 5.16 12.26
CA VAL A 309 13.08 3.74 12.15
C VAL A 309 11.94 2.94 11.52
N LEU A 310 10.70 3.16 11.95
CA LEU A 310 9.52 2.51 11.37
C LEU A 310 9.33 2.88 9.90
N LEU A 311 9.53 4.15 9.53
CA LEU A 311 9.49 4.61 8.15
C LEU A 311 10.59 3.96 7.29
N LEU A 312 11.81 3.85 7.81
CA LEU A 312 12.92 3.20 7.13
C LEU A 312 12.66 1.71 6.92
N LEU A 313 12.13 1.03 7.95
CA LEU A 313 11.75 -0.38 7.89
C LEU A 313 10.69 -0.66 6.81
N LEU A 314 9.83 0.31 6.52
CA LEU A 314 8.83 0.20 5.45
C LEU A 314 9.45 0.08 4.05
N ALA A 315 10.72 0.46 3.87
CA ALA A 315 11.41 0.33 2.58
C ALA A 315 11.49 -1.13 2.10
N VAL A 316 11.61 -2.10 3.02
CA VAL A 316 11.74 -3.52 2.65
C VAL A 316 10.47 -4.07 1.99
N PRO A 317 9.27 -4.00 2.59
CA PRO A 317 8.06 -4.48 1.92
C PRO A 317 7.74 -3.69 0.65
N VAL A 318 8.07 -2.40 0.59
CA VAL A 318 7.95 -1.59 -0.64
C VAL A 318 8.80 -2.15 -1.77
N LEU A 319 10.08 -2.41 -1.51
CA LEU A 319 11.00 -2.97 -2.50
C LEU A 319 10.59 -4.39 -2.91
N ALA A 320 10.15 -5.22 -1.96
CA ALA A 320 9.68 -6.57 -2.24
C ALA A 320 8.48 -6.55 -3.21
N ILE A 321 7.43 -5.79 -2.90
CA ILE A 321 6.24 -5.70 -3.76
C ILE A 321 6.59 -5.08 -5.10
N TRP A 322 7.41 -4.02 -5.12
CA TRP A 322 7.86 -3.41 -6.36
C TRP A 322 8.63 -4.40 -7.24
N TRP A 323 9.54 -5.18 -6.67
CA TRP A 323 10.34 -6.16 -7.40
C TRP A 323 9.45 -7.18 -8.11
N PHE A 324 8.53 -7.82 -7.36
CA PHE A 324 7.65 -8.84 -7.92
C PHE A 324 6.61 -8.27 -8.90
N THR A 325 6.12 -7.04 -8.68
CA THR A 325 5.19 -6.39 -9.61
C THR A 325 5.89 -5.79 -10.85
N GLY A 326 7.19 -5.49 -10.76
CA GLY A 326 8.00 -4.92 -11.84
C GLY A 326 8.63 -5.95 -12.78
N GLN A 327 9.01 -7.13 -12.26
CA GLN A 327 9.65 -8.21 -13.02
C GLN A 327 8.83 -8.68 -14.22
N GLY A 328 7.49 -8.66 -14.12
CA GLY A 328 6.61 -9.03 -15.24
C GLY A 328 6.78 -8.20 -16.52
N LYS A 329 7.46 -7.04 -16.44
CA LYS A 329 7.76 -6.20 -17.62
C LYS A 329 9.09 -6.51 -18.31
N ARG A 330 10.02 -7.27 -17.71
CA ARG A 330 11.37 -7.49 -18.27
C ARG A 330 11.52 -8.76 -19.11
N GLN A 331 10.67 -9.75 -18.92
CA GLN A 331 10.73 -11.04 -19.64
C GLN A 331 9.77 -11.09 -20.83
N ALA A 332 9.32 -9.93 -21.30
CA ALA A 332 8.16 -9.73 -22.16
C ALA A 332 8.50 -8.74 -23.26
#